data_AF-A0A944U367-F1
#
_entry.id   AF-A0A944U367-F1
#
_cell.length_a   1.000
_cell.length_b   1.000
_cell.length_c   1.000
_cell.angle_alpha   90.00
_cell.angle_beta   90.00
_cell.angle_gamma   90.00
#
_symmetry.space_group_name_H-M   'P 1'
#
loop_
_entity.id
_entity.type
_entity.pdbx_description
1 polymer ?
#
loop_
_entity_poly.entity_id
_entity_poly.type
_entity_poly.pdbx_seq_one_letter_code
_entity_poly.pdbx_strand_id
1 'polypeptide(L)'
;MKRTKSTQKEAAWIFQIALLLHFCFQGVSAIAEDKGSGRKDRIVGAWTWTSKQSDGELFTSVMDISLEESGSLMGGIRNPKGERIPFESVNMKGDQVQVVVDHEIMGQAFKASYGGKLTKSNIAGEVVIRFQDRILRRDWKARRLLEFPLTGEWDWKLSTPDGNELKATLIIHQDVEGVSGRLESEQFNMPLRDISFKAGQLKFVTQREENGGTFYSSGKWHGNLLSGQVSSPSIGEGLKLPWEARKR
;
A
#
# COMPACT_ATOMS: atom_id res chain seq x y z
N MET A 1 -64.54 36.59 1.84
CA MET A 1 -64.97 37.57 2.86
C MET A 1 -65.03 36.89 4.23
N LYS A 2 -64.35 37.46 5.24
CA LYS A 2 -64.48 37.28 6.72
C LYS A 2 -64.35 35.84 7.30
N ARG A 3 -63.21 35.44 7.90
CA ARG A 3 -62.67 35.66 9.28
C ARG A 3 -63.43 34.98 10.44
N THR A 4 -62.68 34.10 11.14
CA THR A 4 -62.58 33.88 12.62
C THR A 4 -63.78 33.26 13.35
N LYS A 5 -63.68 32.51 14.48
CA LYS A 5 -62.65 32.06 15.46
C LYS A 5 -63.39 30.99 16.33
N SER A 6 -62.85 29.82 16.69
CA SER A 6 -62.02 29.49 17.87
C SER A 6 -62.51 29.97 19.25
N THR A 7 -62.72 29.04 20.20
CA THR A 7 -62.38 29.03 21.67
C THR A 7 -63.11 27.82 22.31
N GLN A 8 -62.53 26.82 23.00
CA GLN A 8 -61.60 26.70 24.15
C GLN A 8 -62.23 26.93 25.54
N LYS A 9 -61.90 25.99 26.47
CA LYS A 9 -61.92 26.02 27.97
C LYS A 9 -63.20 25.49 28.66
N GLU A 10 -63.28 24.81 29.82
CA GLU A 10 -62.50 24.59 31.07
C GLU A 10 -62.87 23.18 31.65
N ALA A 11 -62.05 22.35 32.31
CA ALA A 11 -61.24 22.38 33.55
C ALA A 11 -62.00 22.07 34.88
N ALA A 12 -61.54 21.02 35.60
CA ALA A 12 -61.50 20.76 37.07
C ALA A 12 -61.36 19.22 37.26
N TRP A 13 -60.45 18.65 38.07
CA TRP A 13 -60.39 18.63 39.54
C TRP A 13 -58.95 18.33 40.04
N ILE A 14 -58.68 18.72 41.29
CA ILE A 14 -57.39 18.80 42.01
C ILE A 14 -57.20 17.60 42.96
N PHE A 15 -55.97 17.09 43.16
CA PHE A 15 -55.45 16.70 44.48
C PHE A 15 -53.91 16.78 44.54
N GLN A 16 -53.42 17.32 45.66
CA GLN A 16 -52.02 17.63 45.98
C GLN A 16 -51.19 16.39 46.34
N ILE A 17 -49.85 16.47 46.17
CA ILE A 17 -48.84 16.38 47.24
C ILE A 17 -47.45 16.61 46.61
N ALA A 18 -46.68 17.51 47.22
CA ALA A 18 -45.32 17.85 46.83
C ALA A 18 -44.30 16.88 47.45
N LEU A 19 -43.29 16.46 46.67
CA LEU A 19 -41.98 16.09 47.21
C LEU A 19 -40.90 16.52 46.22
N LEU A 20 -40.06 17.45 46.67
CA LEU A 20 -38.84 17.88 46.01
C LEU A 20 -37.83 16.73 45.95
N LEU A 21 -37.38 16.38 44.74
CA LEU A 21 -36.05 15.81 44.51
C LEU A 21 -35.42 16.51 43.30
N HIS A 22 -34.42 17.34 43.59
CA HIS A 22 -33.45 17.82 42.60
C HIS A 22 -32.65 16.59 42.10
N PHE A 23 -32.89 16.19 40.85
CA PHE A 23 -31.96 15.36 40.10
C PHE A 23 -31.52 16.12 38.86
N CYS A 24 -30.33 16.72 38.95
CA CYS A 24 -29.55 17.11 37.77
C CYS A 24 -29.12 15.82 37.08
N PHE A 25 -29.71 15.48 35.93
CA PHE A 25 -29.05 14.61 34.96
C PHE A 25 -29.34 15.11 33.55
N GLN A 26 -28.37 15.90 33.08
CA GLN A 26 -27.77 15.87 31.74
C GLN A 26 -28.70 15.39 30.62
N GLY A 27 -29.06 16.33 29.74
CA GLY A 27 -29.64 16.01 28.45
C GLY A 27 -28.77 14.97 27.74
N VAL A 28 -29.34 13.80 27.50
CA VAL A 28 -28.78 12.84 26.57
C VAL A 28 -28.94 13.47 25.20
N SER A 29 -27.87 14.10 24.70
CA SER A 29 -27.71 14.28 23.27
C SER A 29 -27.82 12.90 22.66
N ALA A 30 -28.91 12.65 21.93
CA ALA A 30 -29.01 11.51 21.07
C ALA A 30 -27.84 11.59 20.09
N ILE A 31 -26.82 10.78 20.32
CA ILE A 31 -25.81 10.47 19.31
C ILE A 31 -26.61 9.78 18.21
N ALA A 32 -26.85 10.52 17.12
CA ALA A 32 -27.23 9.91 15.88
C ALA A 32 -26.12 8.90 15.55
N GLU A 33 -26.42 7.63 15.74
CA GLU A 33 -25.60 6.53 15.27
C GLU A 33 -25.54 6.68 13.75
N ASP A 34 -24.40 7.15 13.25
CA ASP A 34 -24.06 7.27 11.84
C ASP A 34 -24.04 5.87 11.21
N LYS A 35 -25.23 5.39 10.86
CA LYS A 35 -25.44 4.20 10.06
C LYS A 35 -25.21 4.57 8.60
N GLY A 36 -23.95 4.73 8.20
CA GLY A 36 -23.63 4.83 6.77
C GLY A 36 -22.29 5.44 6.36
N SER A 37 -21.60 6.19 7.22
CA SER A 37 -20.21 6.57 6.95
C SER A 37 -19.30 5.40 7.29
N GLY A 38 -19.12 4.50 6.31
CA GLY A 38 -18.18 3.40 6.45
C GLY A 38 -16.82 3.92 6.91
N ARG A 39 -16.36 3.43 8.08
CA ARG A 39 -15.03 3.67 8.65
C ARG A 39 -13.94 3.83 7.57
N LYS A 40 -13.62 5.09 7.22
CA LYS A 40 -12.68 5.43 6.14
C LYS A 40 -11.25 5.00 6.48
N ASP A 41 -10.92 4.93 7.77
CA ASP A 41 -9.68 4.38 8.31
C ASP A 41 -9.40 2.95 7.83
N ARG A 42 -10.44 2.19 7.44
CA ARG A 42 -10.26 0.82 6.93
C ARG A 42 -9.43 0.75 5.65
N ILE A 43 -9.35 1.78 4.83
CA ILE A 43 -8.51 1.76 3.62
C ILE A 43 -7.10 2.28 3.88
N VAL A 44 -6.88 3.00 4.98
CA VAL A 44 -5.59 3.61 5.31
C VAL A 44 -4.50 2.55 5.36
N GLY A 45 -3.32 2.91 4.86
CA GLY A 45 -2.13 2.05 4.79
C GLY A 45 -1.63 1.86 3.37
N ALA A 46 -0.65 0.96 3.27
CA ALA A 46 0.00 0.64 2.01
C ALA A 46 -0.67 -0.56 1.33
N TRP A 47 -0.72 -0.51 0.01
CA TRP A 47 -1.37 -1.49 -0.85
C TRP A 47 -0.47 -1.80 -2.05
N THR A 48 -0.44 -3.06 -2.47
CA THR A 48 0.43 -3.53 -3.54
C THR A 48 -0.30 -4.42 -4.52
N TRP A 49 0.04 -4.31 -5.81
CA TRP A 49 -0.41 -5.22 -6.86
C TRP A 49 0.66 -5.36 -7.93
N THR A 50 0.60 -6.46 -8.68
CA THR A 50 1.49 -6.70 -9.80
C THR A 50 0.67 -6.70 -11.10
N SER A 51 1.16 -5.97 -12.09
CA SER A 51 0.58 -5.85 -13.44
C SER A 51 1.55 -6.40 -14.46
N LYS A 52 1.05 -7.04 -15.52
CA LYS A 52 1.85 -7.45 -16.68
C LYS A 52 1.87 -6.32 -17.72
N GLN A 53 3.07 -5.87 -18.09
CA GLN A 53 3.31 -4.91 -19.16
C GLN A 53 3.15 -5.56 -20.54
N SER A 54 3.14 -4.74 -21.59
CA SER A 54 2.98 -5.20 -22.98
C SER A 54 4.13 -6.07 -23.49
N ASP A 55 5.34 -5.86 -22.97
CA ASP A 55 6.53 -6.68 -23.22
C ASP A 55 6.54 -7.99 -22.41
N GLY A 56 5.54 -8.20 -21.57
CA GLY A 56 5.43 -9.36 -20.69
C GLY A 56 6.13 -9.20 -19.34
N GLU A 57 6.84 -8.09 -19.11
CA GLU A 57 7.48 -7.80 -17.83
C GLU A 57 6.42 -7.60 -16.75
N LEU A 58 6.66 -8.16 -15.56
CA LEU A 58 5.85 -7.87 -14.39
C LEU A 58 6.31 -6.57 -13.75
N PHE A 59 5.36 -5.72 -13.37
CA PHE A 59 5.62 -4.50 -12.64
C PHE A 59 4.76 -4.48 -11.37
N THR A 60 5.37 -4.16 -10.22
CA THR A 60 4.69 -4.07 -8.94
C THR A 60 4.51 -2.62 -8.54
N SER A 61 3.25 -2.22 -8.35
CA SER A 61 2.87 -0.89 -7.87
C SER A 61 2.71 -0.91 -6.36
N VAL A 62 3.09 0.19 -5.71
CA VAL A 62 2.77 0.44 -4.30
C VAL A 62 1.96 1.73 -4.21
N MET A 63 0.81 1.65 -3.54
CA MET A 63 -0.08 2.74 -3.21
C MET A 63 -0.06 2.97 -1.71
N ASP A 64 0.10 4.21 -1.28
CA ASP A 64 -0.05 4.61 0.12
C ASP A 64 -1.28 5.52 0.24
N ILE A 65 -2.19 5.20 1.17
CA ILE A 65 -3.37 6.02 1.50
C ILE A 65 -3.32 6.44 2.96
N SER A 66 -3.53 7.74 3.21
CA SER A 66 -3.59 8.37 4.53
C SER A 66 -4.95 9.05 4.73
N LEU A 67 -5.35 9.22 6.00
CA LEU A 67 -6.51 10.01 6.40
C LEU A 67 -6.02 11.33 7.01
N GLU A 68 -6.41 12.44 6.42
CA GLU A 68 -6.08 13.78 6.91
C GLU A 68 -6.98 14.17 8.09
N GLU A 69 -6.57 15.17 8.88
CA GLU A 69 -7.37 15.71 10.01
C GLU A 69 -8.75 16.21 9.57
N SER A 70 -8.86 16.67 8.31
CA SER A 70 -10.12 17.08 7.68
C SER A 70 -11.10 15.92 7.41
N GLY A 71 -10.69 14.66 7.60
CA GLY A 71 -11.47 13.47 7.27
C GLY A 71 -11.47 13.11 5.79
N SER A 72 -10.60 13.74 4.99
CA SER A 72 -10.35 13.41 3.59
C SER A 72 -9.25 12.33 3.47
N LEU A 73 -9.37 11.47 2.46
CA LEU A 73 -8.37 10.46 2.15
C LEU A 73 -7.43 10.99 1.06
N MET A 74 -6.13 10.91 1.31
CA MET A 74 -5.07 11.38 0.42
C MET A 74 -4.04 10.28 0.20
N GLY A 75 -3.18 10.43 -0.80
CA GLY A 75 -2.18 9.40 -1.05
C GLY A 75 -1.48 9.54 -2.39
N GLY A 76 -0.82 8.47 -2.81
CA GLY A 76 -0.22 8.37 -4.12
C GLY A 76 0.25 6.97 -4.45
N ILE A 77 0.55 6.75 -5.73
CA ILE A 77 1.21 5.54 -6.23
C ILE A 77 2.68 5.86 -6.49
N ARG A 78 3.58 4.97 -6.08
CA ARG A 78 4.98 5.02 -6.50
C ARG A 78 5.16 4.26 -7.81
N ASN A 79 5.65 4.95 -8.83
CA ASN A 79 6.00 4.34 -10.12
C ASN A 79 7.34 3.56 -10.01
N PRO A 80 7.73 2.73 -10.98
CA PRO A 80 8.95 1.91 -10.90
C PRO A 80 10.25 2.73 -10.73
N LYS A 81 10.25 4.01 -11.08
CA LYS A 81 11.40 4.92 -10.93
C LYS A 81 11.47 5.53 -9.52
N GLY A 82 10.51 5.22 -8.64
CA GLY A 82 10.43 5.75 -7.28
C GLY A 82 9.71 7.10 -7.17
N GLU A 83 9.25 7.66 -8.29
CA GLU A 83 8.48 8.90 -8.30
C GLU A 83 7.07 8.65 -7.75
N ARG A 84 6.59 9.61 -6.93
CA ARG A 84 5.28 9.56 -6.31
C ARG A 84 4.27 10.33 -7.18
N ILE A 85 3.29 9.60 -7.69
CA ILE A 85 2.16 10.15 -8.41
C ILE A 85 1.02 10.37 -7.41
N PRO A 86 0.63 11.62 -7.08
CA PRO A 86 -0.44 11.89 -6.13
C PRO A 86 -1.80 11.41 -6.65
N PHE A 87 -2.72 11.10 -5.74
CA PHE A 87 -4.11 10.89 -6.10
C PHE A 87 -4.80 12.22 -6.41
N GLU A 88 -5.60 12.22 -7.47
CA GLU A 88 -6.59 13.27 -7.72
C GLU A 88 -7.72 13.16 -6.68
N SER A 89 -8.16 11.93 -6.39
CA SER A 89 -9.15 11.68 -5.34
C SER A 89 -9.13 10.25 -4.81
N VAL A 90 -9.56 10.08 -3.55
CA VAL A 90 -9.84 8.79 -2.92
C VAL A 90 -11.23 8.86 -2.28
N ASN A 91 -12.16 8.07 -2.80
CA ASN A 91 -13.55 8.06 -2.37
C ASN A 91 -13.95 6.68 -1.86
N MET A 92 -14.78 6.65 -0.81
CA MET A 92 -15.34 5.43 -0.25
C MET A 92 -16.86 5.54 -0.09
N LYS A 93 -17.56 4.46 -0.43
CA LYS A 93 -19.00 4.26 -0.14
C LYS A 93 -19.18 2.86 0.46
N GLY A 94 -19.23 2.79 1.79
CA GLY A 94 -19.18 1.51 2.50
C GLY A 94 -17.86 0.77 2.21
N ASP A 95 -17.96 -0.40 1.59
CA ASP A 95 -16.80 -1.19 1.15
C ASP A 95 -16.34 -0.87 -0.28
N GLN A 96 -17.05 -0.01 -1.02
CA GLN A 96 -16.65 0.37 -2.37
C GLN A 96 -15.62 1.50 -2.30
N VAL A 97 -14.54 1.32 -3.04
CA VAL A 97 -13.39 2.22 -3.14
C VAL A 97 -13.28 2.72 -4.58
N GLN A 98 -12.99 4.01 -4.72
CA GLN A 98 -12.59 4.61 -5.98
C GLN A 98 -11.37 5.50 -5.75
N VAL A 99 -10.24 5.13 -6.35
CA VAL A 99 -9.02 5.96 -6.39
C VAL A 99 -8.86 6.49 -7.81
N VAL A 100 -8.57 7.78 -7.95
CA VAL A 100 -8.30 8.41 -9.24
C VAL A 100 -6.92 9.02 -9.24
N VAL A 101 -6.19 8.76 -10.30
CA VAL A 101 -4.87 9.30 -10.61
C VAL A 101 -5.00 10.09 -11.90
N ASP A 102 -4.55 11.33 -11.89
CA ASP A 102 -4.45 12.18 -13.08
C ASP A 102 -3.02 12.72 -13.13
N HIS A 103 -2.29 12.35 -14.16
CA HIS A 103 -0.87 12.65 -14.27
C HIS A 103 -0.44 12.81 -15.72
N GLU A 104 0.71 13.43 -15.94
CA GLU A 104 1.28 13.59 -17.26
C GLU A 104 2.51 12.69 -17.39
N ILE A 105 2.54 11.83 -18.40
CA ILE A 105 3.67 10.95 -18.69
C ILE A 105 4.23 11.36 -20.05
N MET A 106 5.45 11.90 -20.08
CA MET A 106 6.15 12.33 -21.30
C MET A 106 5.32 13.31 -22.15
N GLY A 107 4.70 14.33 -21.55
CA GLY A 107 3.89 15.30 -22.29
C GLY A 107 2.45 14.88 -22.53
N GLN A 108 2.04 13.70 -22.07
CA GLN A 108 0.75 13.09 -22.43
C GLN A 108 -0.10 12.81 -21.20
N ALA A 109 -1.37 13.17 -21.29
CA ALA A 109 -2.34 12.92 -20.24
C ALA A 109 -2.53 11.41 -20.00
N PHE A 110 -2.33 11.02 -18.74
CA PHE A 110 -2.56 9.69 -18.21
C PHE A 110 -3.56 9.80 -17.06
N LYS A 111 -4.72 9.18 -17.21
CA LYS A 111 -5.73 9.10 -16.15
C LYS A 111 -6.06 7.66 -15.82
N ALA A 112 -5.92 7.26 -14.57
CA ALA A 112 -6.25 5.91 -14.12
C ALA A 112 -7.28 5.97 -12.99
N SER A 113 -8.32 5.16 -13.12
CA SER A 113 -9.43 5.06 -12.18
C SER A 113 -9.49 3.63 -11.64
N TYR A 114 -9.11 3.45 -10.37
CA TYR A 114 -9.08 2.16 -9.69
C TYR A 114 -10.33 2.00 -8.83
N GLY A 115 -11.31 1.25 -9.33
CA GLY A 115 -12.53 0.91 -8.60
C GLY A 115 -12.43 -0.49 -7.99
N GLY A 116 -12.96 -0.68 -6.78
CA GLY A 116 -13.00 -2.03 -6.21
C GLY A 116 -13.66 -2.15 -4.85
N LYS A 117 -13.94 -3.39 -4.46
CA LYS A 117 -14.46 -3.73 -3.15
C LYS A 117 -13.32 -4.00 -2.17
N LEU A 118 -13.33 -3.26 -1.06
CA LEU A 118 -12.41 -3.41 0.06
C LEU A 118 -12.85 -4.56 0.98
N THR A 119 -11.87 -5.37 1.33
CA THR A 119 -11.94 -6.34 2.43
C THR A 119 -10.84 -6.00 3.45
N LYS A 120 -10.68 -6.81 4.50
CA LYS A 120 -9.62 -6.60 5.50
C LYS A 120 -8.23 -6.46 4.85
N SER A 121 -7.90 -7.31 3.88
CA SER A 121 -6.55 -7.44 3.30
C SER A 121 -6.47 -7.30 1.78
N ASN A 122 -7.60 -7.10 1.09
CA ASN A 122 -7.62 -6.99 -0.38
C ASN A 122 -8.52 -5.86 -0.85
N ILE A 123 -8.19 -5.29 -2.01
CA ILE A 123 -9.08 -4.52 -2.86
C ILE A 123 -9.13 -5.25 -4.20
N ALA A 124 -10.32 -5.53 -4.71
CA ALA A 124 -10.49 -6.17 -6.01
C ALA A 124 -11.59 -5.48 -6.82
N GLY A 125 -11.34 -5.27 -8.10
CA GLY A 125 -12.30 -4.66 -9.02
C GLY A 125 -11.67 -4.38 -10.37
N GLU A 126 -12.07 -3.27 -11.00
CA GLU A 126 -11.61 -2.88 -12.33
C GLU A 126 -10.75 -1.62 -12.24
N VAL A 127 -9.64 -1.60 -13.00
CA VAL A 127 -8.91 -0.38 -13.32
C VAL A 127 -9.26 0.05 -14.74
N VAL A 128 -9.64 1.33 -14.88
CA VAL A 128 -9.86 1.98 -16.17
C VAL A 128 -8.72 2.97 -16.41
N ILE A 129 -7.90 2.71 -17.42
CA ILE A 129 -6.75 3.54 -17.79
C ILE A 129 -7.10 4.26 -19.09
N ARG A 130 -6.99 5.59 -19.07
CA ARG A 130 -7.09 6.47 -20.22
C ARG A 130 -5.71 7.02 -20.52
N PHE A 131 -5.20 6.73 -21.70
CA PHE A 131 -3.92 7.24 -22.16
C PHE A 131 -4.06 7.58 -23.63
N GLN A 132 -3.89 8.87 -23.96
CA GLN A 132 -4.26 9.41 -25.27
C GLN A 132 -5.73 9.05 -25.62
N ASP A 133 -5.98 8.53 -26.82
CA ASP A 133 -7.31 8.12 -27.30
C ASP A 133 -7.68 6.69 -26.90
N ARG A 134 -6.86 6.01 -26.08
CA ARG A 134 -7.07 4.62 -25.70
C ARG A 134 -7.70 4.52 -24.31
N ILE A 135 -8.69 3.63 -24.19
CA ILE A 135 -9.27 3.21 -22.92
C ILE A 135 -8.95 1.73 -22.72
N LEU A 136 -8.25 1.42 -21.64
CA LEU A 136 -7.97 0.05 -21.23
C LEU A 136 -8.76 -0.25 -19.95
N ARG A 137 -9.43 -1.39 -19.93
CA ARG A 137 -10.11 -1.93 -18.75
C ARG A 137 -9.46 -3.25 -18.38
N ARG A 138 -9.13 -3.43 -17.11
CA ARG A 138 -8.52 -4.67 -16.60
C ARG A 138 -8.99 -4.92 -15.18
N ASP A 139 -9.14 -6.19 -14.85
CA ASP A 139 -9.25 -6.57 -13.45
C ASP A 139 -7.95 -6.22 -12.71
N TRP A 140 -8.08 -5.73 -11.49
CA TRP A 140 -6.95 -5.51 -10.61
C TRP A 140 -7.26 -6.04 -9.22
N LYS A 141 -6.20 -6.47 -8.53
CA LYS A 141 -6.29 -6.97 -7.17
C LYS A 141 -5.10 -6.46 -6.37
N ALA A 142 -5.36 -5.52 -5.49
CA ALA A 142 -4.38 -5.07 -4.51
C ALA A 142 -4.49 -5.84 -3.20
N ARG A 143 -3.35 -6.04 -2.57
CA ARG A 143 -3.21 -6.63 -1.23
C ARG A 143 -2.67 -5.59 -0.27
N ARG A 144 -3.14 -5.62 0.97
CA ARG A 144 -2.62 -4.75 2.02
C ARG A 144 -1.19 -5.14 2.35
N LEU A 145 -0.32 -4.13 2.43
CA LEU A 145 1.07 -4.26 2.84
C LEU A 145 1.13 -4.00 4.36
N LEU A 146 1.14 -5.08 5.13
CA LEU A 146 1.08 -5.02 6.60
C LEU A 146 2.47 -4.86 7.25
N GLU A 147 3.53 -5.21 6.53
CA GLU A 147 4.94 -5.20 6.95
C GLU A 147 5.84 -4.89 5.74
N PHE A 148 7.14 -4.66 5.96
CA PHE A 148 8.13 -4.67 4.88
C PHE A 148 7.95 -5.98 4.10
N PRO A 149 7.54 -5.92 2.81
CA PRO A 149 7.06 -7.10 2.09
C PRO A 149 8.11 -8.20 1.92
N LEU A 150 9.35 -7.89 2.26
CA LEU A 150 10.48 -8.76 2.06
C LEU A 150 10.88 -9.51 3.33
N THR A 151 10.35 -9.17 4.50
CA THR A 151 10.66 -9.84 5.77
C THR A 151 10.46 -11.35 5.68
N GLY A 152 11.44 -12.12 6.14
CA GLY A 152 11.53 -13.59 6.11
C GLY A 152 12.68 -14.10 5.24
N GLU A 153 12.65 -15.40 4.96
CA GLU A 153 13.70 -16.11 4.24
C GLU A 153 13.36 -16.28 2.76
N TRP A 154 14.39 -16.23 1.92
CA TRP A 154 14.29 -16.39 0.47
C TRP A 154 15.40 -17.29 -0.04
N ASP A 155 15.03 -18.30 -0.82
CA ASP A 155 15.98 -19.15 -1.55
C ASP A 155 16.58 -18.34 -2.69
N TRP A 156 17.82 -17.88 -2.52
CA TRP A 156 18.54 -17.02 -3.44
C TRP A 156 19.46 -17.83 -4.35
N LYS A 157 19.52 -17.44 -5.61
CA LYS A 157 20.30 -18.08 -6.66
C LYS A 157 20.90 -17.04 -7.59
N LEU A 158 22.21 -17.10 -7.79
CA LEU A 158 22.95 -16.35 -8.80
C LEU A 158 23.34 -17.27 -9.95
N SER A 159 23.15 -16.81 -11.19
CA SER A 159 23.64 -17.53 -12.37
C SER A 159 24.91 -16.86 -12.88
N THR A 160 25.97 -17.64 -13.08
CA THR A 160 27.24 -17.17 -13.62
C THR A 160 27.35 -17.48 -15.13
N PRO A 161 28.21 -16.76 -15.89
CA PRO A 161 28.28 -16.91 -17.35
C PRO A 161 28.75 -18.30 -17.82
N ASP A 162 29.46 -19.03 -16.97
CA ASP A 162 29.93 -20.40 -17.19
C ASP A 162 28.83 -21.47 -16.95
N GLY A 163 27.61 -21.05 -16.60
CA GLY A 163 26.48 -21.94 -16.33
C GLY A 163 26.43 -22.48 -14.90
N ASN A 164 27.36 -22.07 -14.03
CA ASN A 164 27.31 -22.42 -12.61
C ASN A 164 26.25 -21.60 -11.85
N GLU A 165 25.85 -22.13 -10.69
CA GLU A 165 24.87 -21.51 -9.82
C GLU A 165 25.42 -21.38 -8.40
N LEU A 166 25.38 -20.18 -7.85
CA LEU A 166 25.60 -19.97 -6.41
C LEU A 166 24.25 -19.90 -5.71
N LYS A 167 24.07 -20.73 -4.69
CA LYS A 167 22.86 -20.77 -3.87
C LYS A 167 23.14 -20.23 -2.48
N ALA A 168 22.18 -19.48 -1.95
CA ALA A 168 22.24 -18.89 -0.62
C ALA A 168 20.82 -18.69 -0.09
N THR A 169 20.70 -18.30 1.18
CA THR A 169 19.47 -17.80 1.77
C THR A 169 19.61 -16.29 1.96
N LEU A 170 18.70 -15.52 1.37
CA LEU A 170 18.53 -14.11 1.66
C LEU A 170 17.53 -13.97 2.80
N ILE A 171 17.98 -13.49 3.95
CA ILE A 171 17.19 -13.33 5.15
C ILE A 171 17.01 -11.85 5.41
N ILE A 172 15.76 -11.42 5.56
CA ILE A 172 15.40 -10.02 5.78
C ILE A 172 14.55 -9.95 7.04
N HIS A 173 14.89 -9.03 7.95
CA HIS A 173 14.13 -8.76 9.15
C HIS A 173 13.69 -7.29 9.17
N GLN A 174 12.54 -7.04 9.76
CA GLN A 174 12.10 -5.68 10.08
C GLN A 174 11.69 -5.64 11.54
N ASP A 175 12.19 -4.63 12.25
CA ASP A 175 11.83 -4.33 13.63
C ASP A 175 11.66 -2.80 13.81
N VAL A 176 11.67 -2.33 15.06
CA VAL A 176 11.51 -0.91 15.41
C VAL A 176 12.74 -0.06 15.04
N GLU A 177 13.91 -0.67 14.88
CA GLU A 177 15.16 0.00 14.51
C GLU A 177 15.31 0.13 12.99
N GLY A 178 14.61 -0.71 12.23
CA GLY A 178 14.46 -0.58 10.79
C GLY A 178 14.44 -1.92 10.07
N VAL A 179 15.10 -1.96 8.91
CA VAL A 179 15.25 -3.17 8.11
C VAL A 179 16.69 -3.64 8.20
N SER A 180 16.88 -4.91 8.53
CA SER A 180 18.18 -5.59 8.54
C SER A 180 18.10 -6.86 7.70
N GLY A 181 19.25 -7.50 7.47
CA GLY A 181 19.28 -8.78 6.79
C GLY A 181 20.67 -9.31 6.57
N ARG A 182 20.75 -10.52 6.02
CA ARG A 182 22.00 -11.14 5.56
C ARG A 182 21.76 -12.05 4.36
N LEU A 183 22.80 -12.21 3.56
CA LEU A 183 22.89 -13.23 2.52
C LEU A 183 23.86 -14.30 3.01
N GLU A 184 23.36 -15.50 3.28
CA GLU A 184 24.15 -16.56 3.91
C GLU A 184 24.10 -17.88 3.14
N SER A 185 25.22 -18.59 3.13
CA SER A 185 25.36 -19.96 2.66
C SER A 185 26.33 -20.68 3.60
N GLU A 186 26.62 -21.95 3.34
CA GLU A 186 27.69 -22.67 4.06
C GLU A 186 29.08 -22.01 3.89
N GLN A 187 29.29 -21.24 2.81
CA GLN A 187 30.58 -20.69 2.43
C GLN A 187 30.77 -19.22 2.82
N PHE A 188 29.70 -18.50 3.16
CA PHE A 188 29.76 -17.09 3.49
C PHE A 188 28.55 -16.65 4.29
N ASN A 189 28.74 -15.63 5.11
CA ASN A 189 27.67 -14.89 5.75
C ASN A 189 27.92 -13.40 5.56
N MET A 190 27.12 -12.75 4.72
CA MET A 190 27.30 -11.35 4.37
C MET A 190 26.12 -10.53 4.88
N PRO A 191 26.31 -9.66 5.88
CA PRO A 191 25.25 -8.75 6.31
C PRO A 191 24.88 -7.81 5.16
N LEU A 192 23.59 -7.52 5.06
CA LEU A 192 23.11 -6.53 4.09
C LEU A 192 23.36 -5.12 4.64
N ARG A 193 23.88 -4.24 3.80
CA ARG A 193 24.06 -2.82 4.05
C ARG A 193 23.27 -2.00 3.05
N ASP A 194 23.02 -0.74 3.36
CA ASP A 194 22.30 0.22 2.51
C ASP A 194 20.99 -0.35 1.94
N ILE A 195 20.27 -1.10 2.78
CA ILE A 195 19.03 -1.74 2.40
C ILE A 195 18.01 -0.65 2.09
N SER A 196 17.49 -0.65 0.86
CA SER A 196 16.39 0.21 0.49
C SER A 196 15.36 -0.56 -0.31
N PHE A 197 14.10 -0.30 0.00
CA PHE A 197 12.99 -0.82 -0.77
C PHE A 197 12.07 0.33 -1.16
N LYS A 198 12.09 0.67 -2.44
CA LYS A 198 11.30 1.76 -3.00
C LYS A 198 10.69 1.28 -4.30
N ALA A 199 9.40 1.54 -4.49
CA ALA A 199 8.68 1.17 -5.72
C ALA A 199 8.81 -0.31 -6.14
N GLY A 200 8.75 -1.22 -5.16
CA GLY A 200 8.91 -2.64 -5.46
C GLY A 200 10.34 -3.04 -5.83
N GLN A 201 11.32 -2.14 -5.77
CA GLN A 201 12.73 -2.45 -6.02
C GLN A 201 13.49 -2.51 -4.70
N LEU A 202 14.05 -3.69 -4.42
CA LEU A 202 15.03 -3.90 -3.38
C LEU A 202 16.42 -3.50 -3.91
N LYS A 203 17.18 -2.76 -3.11
CA LYS A 203 18.62 -2.57 -3.28
C LYS A 203 19.30 -2.87 -1.95
N PHE A 204 20.46 -3.50 -2.02
CA PHE A 204 21.31 -3.73 -0.87
C PHE A 204 22.76 -3.92 -1.33
N VAL A 205 23.68 -3.72 -0.40
CA VAL A 205 25.11 -3.95 -0.57
C VAL A 205 25.51 -5.12 0.31
N THR A 206 26.35 -6.01 -0.21
CA THR A 206 27.04 -7.05 0.58
C THR A 206 28.54 -6.89 0.37
N GLN A 207 29.33 -7.35 1.34
CA GLN A 207 30.79 -7.38 1.22
C GLN A 207 31.28 -8.71 1.77
N ARG A 208 32.17 -9.35 1.01
CA ARG A 208 32.91 -10.52 1.49
C ARG A 208 34.02 -10.03 2.45
N GLU A 209 34.28 -10.77 3.53
CA GLU A 209 35.19 -10.44 4.67
C GLU A 209 36.47 -9.67 4.30
N GLU A 210 36.98 -8.85 5.22
CA GLU A 210 38.10 -7.85 5.22
C GLU A 210 38.80 -7.46 3.90
N ASN A 211 39.08 -8.37 2.98
CA ASN A 211 39.69 -8.13 1.66
C ASN A 211 38.82 -8.57 0.46
N GLY A 212 37.55 -8.89 0.70
CA GLY A 212 36.62 -9.35 -0.32
C GLY A 212 35.96 -8.22 -1.12
N GLY A 213 35.40 -8.59 -2.26
CA GLY A 213 34.66 -7.66 -3.12
C GLY A 213 33.40 -7.10 -2.46
N THR A 214 33.08 -5.84 -2.80
CA THR A 214 31.78 -5.23 -2.50
C THR A 214 30.82 -5.51 -3.64
N PHE A 215 29.63 -6.01 -3.32
CA PHE A 215 28.61 -6.42 -4.28
C PHE A 215 27.37 -5.54 -4.13
N TYR A 216 26.98 -4.89 -5.22
CA TYR A 216 25.82 -4.02 -5.31
C TYR A 216 24.69 -4.78 -5.98
N SER A 217 23.65 -5.10 -5.21
CA SER A 217 22.50 -5.88 -5.68
C SER A 217 21.28 -4.99 -5.85
N SER A 218 20.52 -5.23 -6.92
CA SER A 218 19.20 -4.64 -7.10
C SER A 218 18.25 -5.66 -7.70
N GLY A 219 17.06 -5.81 -7.13
CA GLY A 219 16.04 -6.73 -7.61
C GLY A 219 14.63 -6.18 -7.50
N LYS A 220 13.78 -6.52 -8.46
CA LYS A 220 12.36 -6.19 -8.48
C LYS A 220 11.58 -7.26 -7.73
N TRP A 221 10.64 -6.84 -6.90
CA TRP A 221 9.77 -7.67 -6.10
C TRP A 221 8.45 -7.94 -6.81
N HIS A 222 8.09 -9.21 -6.90
CA HIS A 222 6.87 -9.72 -7.52
C HIS A 222 6.17 -10.73 -6.59
N GLY A 223 5.93 -10.32 -5.34
CA GLY A 223 5.28 -11.19 -4.35
C GLY A 223 6.23 -12.23 -3.80
N ASN A 224 6.24 -13.44 -4.36
CA ASN A 224 7.09 -14.55 -3.90
C ASN A 224 8.40 -14.68 -4.70
N LEU A 225 8.69 -13.71 -5.56
CA LEU A 225 9.89 -13.68 -6.39
C LEU A 225 10.55 -12.30 -6.29
N LEU A 226 11.86 -12.31 -6.06
CA LEU A 226 12.77 -11.20 -6.33
C LEU A 226 13.60 -11.58 -7.55
N SER A 227 13.65 -10.72 -8.57
CA SER A 227 14.50 -10.93 -9.76
C SER A 227 15.36 -9.71 -9.97
N GLY A 228 16.68 -9.91 -10.10
CA GLY A 228 17.62 -8.82 -10.03
C GLY A 228 18.97 -9.09 -10.66
N GLN A 229 19.86 -8.14 -10.46
CA GLN A 229 21.24 -8.20 -10.88
C GLN A 229 22.17 -7.80 -9.73
N VAL A 230 23.36 -8.37 -9.72
CA VAL A 230 24.45 -7.98 -8.85
C VAL A 230 25.65 -7.54 -9.69
N SER A 231 26.36 -6.53 -9.23
CA SER A 231 27.58 -6.04 -9.84
C SER A 231 28.66 -5.85 -8.78
N SER A 232 29.92 -6.02 -9.17
CA SER A 232 31.06 -5.76 -8.31
C SER A 232 32.29 -5.47 -9.16
N PRO A 233 33.15 -4.51 -8.77
CA PRO A 233 34.45 -4.35 -9.39
C PRO A 233 35.27 -5.65 -9.43
N SER A 234 35.09 -6.55 -8.44
CA SER A 234 35.82 -7.82 -8.39
C SER A 234 35.26 -8.91 -9.32
N ILE A 235 34.04 -8.74 -9.84
CA ILE A 235 33.47 -9.63 -10.87
C ILE A 235 33.93 -9.18 -12.27
N GLY A 236 34.18 -7.88 -12.45
CA GLY A 236 34.61 -7.27 -13.70
C GLY A 236 33.88 -5.95 -13.93
N GLU A 237 34.56 -4.99 -14.52
CA GLU A 237 33.99 -3.67 -14.79
C GLU A 237 32.76 -3.79 -15.73
N GLY A 238 31.63 -3.24 -15.30
CA GLY A 238 30.38 -3.27 -16.07
C GLY A 238 29.63 -4.62 -16.10
N LEU A 239 30.23 -5.71 -15.59
CA LEU A 239 29.58 -7.02 -15.58
C LEU A 239 28.46 -7.07 -14.52
N LYS A 240 27.28 -7.48 -14.96
CA LYS A 240 26.09 -7.67 -14.11
C LYS A 240 25.64 -9.12 -14.19
N LEU A 241 25.63 -9.80 -13.06
CA LEU A 241 25.19 -11.19 -12.97
C LEU A 241 23.73 -11.25 -12.50
N PRO A 242 22.86 -12.02 -13.18
CA PRO A 242 21.46 -12.14 -12.80
C PRO A 242 21.30 -13.03 -11.56
N TRP A 243 20.44 -12.63 -10.66
CA TRP A 243 20.01 -13.44 -9.52
C TRP A 243 18.50 -13.46 -9.37
N GLU A 244 17.99 -14.54 -8.78
CA GLU A 244 16.61 -14.65 -8.33
C GLU A 244 16.59 -15.03 -6.86
N ALA A 245 15.55 -14.62 -6.13
CA ALA A 245 15.26 -15.15 -4.81
C ALA A 245 13.77 -15.49 -4.71
N ARG A 246 13.45 -16.71 -4.24
CA ARG A 246 12.06 -17.16 -4.07
C ARG A 246 11.71 -17.25 -2.60
N LYS A 247 10.53 -16.77 -2.23
CA LYS A 247 10.07 -16.84 -0.85
C LYS A 247 9.94 -18.30 -0.40
N ARG A 248 10.53 -18.63 0.75
CA ARG A 248 10.40 -19.94 1.40
C ARG A 248 9.02 -20.10 2.03
#